data_AF-A0A3P1X8Z0-F1
#
_entry.id   AF-A0A3P1X8Z0-F1
#
_cell.length_a   1.000
_cell.length_b   1.000
_cell.length_c   1.000
_cell.angle_alpha   90.00
_cell.angle_beta   90.00
_cell.angle_gamma   90.00
#
_symmetry.space_group_name_H-M   'P 1'
#
loop_
_entity.id
_entity.type
_entity.pdbx_description
1 polymer ?
#
loop_
_entity_poly.entity_id
_entity_poly.type
_entity_poly.pdbx_seq_one_letter_code
_entity_poly.pdbx_strand_id
1 'polypeptide(L)'
;NADGLNSRLEIQLDATKEAAKAMKAAGCKHMLVAGDTFHVRGAISPSVLHFVTETYEWIIKELGLKVVMLAGNHDLETNDSVYSANAAASLRSIGVEIVCGKRPHSIKMGDVTVHLISWRNNHAELISDLKTLRSGL
;
A
#
# COMPACT_ATOMS: atom_id res chain seq x y z
N ASN A 1 16.15 7.26 -17.70
CA ASN A 1 15.88 7.31 -19.15
C ASN A 1 15.61 8.77 -19.52
N ALA A 2 15.18 9.06 -20.75
CA ALA A 2 14.98 10.43 -21.23
C ALA A 2 13.99 11.25 -20.38
N ASP A 3 13.11 10.59 -19.63
CA ASP A 3 12.09 11.20 -18.78
C ASP A 3 12.52 11.38 -17.31
N GLY A 4 13.80 11.15 -17.00
CA GLY A 4 14.31 11.23 -15.63
C GLY A 4 13.94 10.03 -14.74
N LEU A 5 13.36 8.97 -15.31
CA LEU A 5 13.04 7.73 -14.60
C LEU A 5 14.29 6.86 -14.44
N ASN A 6 14.59 6.45 -13.21
CA ASN A 6 15.70 5.52 -12.94
C ASN A 6 15.31 4.11 -13.41
N SER A 7 16.21 3.39 -14.07
CA SER A 7 15.95 2.05 -14.62
C SER A 7 15.50 1.03 -13.58
N ARG A 8 15.94 1.15 -12.32
CA ARG A 8 15.49 0.29 -11.23
C ARG A 8 14.04 0.57 -10.85
N LEU A 9 13.65 1.85 -10.80
CA LEU A 9 12.25 2.22 -10.53
C LEU A 9 11.35 1.73 -11.67
N GLU A 10 11.77 1.91 -12.92
CA GLU A 10 11.07 1.42 -14.11
C GLU A 10 10.76 -0.07 -14.02
N ILE A 11 11.78 -0.91 -13.75
CA ILE A 11 11.61 -2.36 -13.59
C ILE A 11 10.59 -2.69 -12.48
N GLN A 12 10.64 -1.98 -11.36
CA GLN A 12 9.71 -2.21 -10.24
C GLN A 12 8.27 -1.84 -10.62
N LEU A 13 8.07 -0.69 -11.27
CA LEU A 13 6.76 -0.24 -11.71
C LEU A 13 6.17 -1.15 -12.79
N ASP A 14 6.98 -1.62 -13.74
CA ASP A 14 6.56 -2.57 -14.76
C ASP A 14 6.16 -3.91 -14.13
N ALA A 15 6.94 -4.43 -13.19
CA ALA A 15 6.56 -5.63 -12.44
C ALA A 15 5.24 -5.44 -11.67
N THR A 16 5.01 -4.27 -11.07
CA THR A 16 3.72 -3.93 -10.43
C THR A 16 2.58 -3.91 -11.45
N LYS A 17 2.77 -3.33 -12.65
CA LYS A 17 1.77 -3.32 -13.72
C LYS A 17 1.46 -4.73 -14.23
N GLU A 18 2.47 -5.56 -14.44
CA GLU A 18 2.28 -6.95 -14.88
C GLU A 18 1.54 -7.78 -13.83
N ALA A 19 1.85 -7.60 -12.54
CA ALA A 19 1.08 -8.22 -11.45
C ALA A 19 -0.38 -7.76 -11.48
N ALA A 20 -0.64 -6.46 -11.64
CA ALA A 20 -2.00 -5.92 -11.71
C ALA A 20 -2.79 -6.45 -12.92
N LYS A 21 -2.15 -6.57 -14.10
CA LYS A 21 -2.76 -7.20 -15.28
C LYS A 21 -3.12 -8.66 -15.03
N ALA A 22 -2.22 -9.42 -14.41
CA ALA A 22 -2.48 -10.82 -14.05
C ALA A 22 -3.65 -10.95 -13.06
N MET A 23 -3.71 -10.08 -12.05
CA MET A 23 -4.83 -10.00 -11.11
C MET A 23 -6.16 -9.72 -11.82
N LYS A 24 -6.18 -8.74 -12.73
CA LYS A 24 -7.37 -8.43 -13.53
C LYS A 24 -7.80 -9.62 -14.39
N ALA A 25 -6.86 -10.28 -15.06
CA ALA A 25 -7.12 -11.47 -15.88
C ALA A 25 -7.67 -12.64 -15.04
N ALA A 26 -7.24 -12.77 -13.78
CA ALA A 26 -7.77 -13.74 -12.82
C ALA A 26 -9.15 -13.36 -12.24
N GLY A 27 -9.71 -12.21 -12.63
CA GLY A 27 -11.01 -11.73 -12.13
C GLY A 27 -10.95 -11.06 -10.75
N CYS A 28 -9.77 -10.69 -10.26
CA CYS A 28 -9.64 -9.97 -9.00
C CYS A 28 -10.32 -8.60 -9.06
N LYS A 29 -10.93 -8.19 -7.94
CA LYS A 29 -11.52 -6.86 -7.77
C LYS A 29 -10.68 -5.93 -6.90
N HIS A 30 -9.82 -6.50 -6.05
CA HIS A 30 -9.00 -5.78 -5.09
C HIS A 30 -7.53 -6.08 -5.33
N MET A 31 -6.70 -5.06 -5.20
CA MET A 31 -5.25 -5.17 -5.08
C MET A 31 -4.85 -4.76 -3.66
N LEU A 32 -4.34 -5.71 -2.89
CA LEU A 32 -3.90 -5.50 -1.52
C LEU A 32 -2.38 -5.35 -1.50
N VAL A 33 -1.90 -4.13 -1.23
CA VAL A 33 -0.47 -3.81 -1.11
C VAL A 33 -0.11 -3.82 0.37
N ALA A 34 0.78 -4.72 0.77
CA ALA A 34 1.12 -4.98 2.17
C ALA A 34 2.16 -4.00 2.77
N GLY A 35 2.29 -2.80 2.22
CA GLY A 35 3.23 -1.77 2.64
C GLY A 35 4.57 -1.78 1.92
N ASP A 36 5.43 -0.87 2.34
CA ASP A 36 6.73 -0.55 1.75
C ASP A 36 6.61 -0.21 0.26
N THR A 37 5.62 0.64 -0.04
CA THR A 37 5.42 1.18 -1.40
C THR A 37 6.59 2.08 -1.80
N PHE A 38 7.16 2.79 -0.82
CA PHE A 38 8.37 3.57 -0.97
C PHE A 38 9.50 2.97 -0.15
N HIS A 39 10.69 2.99 -0.73
CA HIS A 39 11.87 2.32 -0.14
C HIS A 39 12.59 3.17 0.91
N VAL A 40 12.61 4.50 0.74
CA VAL A 40 13.40 5.39 1.60
C VAL A 40 12.49 6.05 2.62
N ARG A 41 12.83 5.81 3.89
CA ARG A 41 12.08 6.31 5.03
C ARG A 41 12.25 7.81 5.19
N GLY A 42 11.12 8.53 5.22
CA GLY A 42 11.07 9.98 5.43
C GLY A 42 11.70 10.85 4.33
N ALA A 43 11.99 10.27 3.16
CA ALA A 43 12.42 11.02 2.00
C ALA A 43 11.90 10.36 0.72
N ILE A 44 11.30 11.17 -0.14
CA ILE A 44 10.79 10.74 -1.43
C ILE A 44 11.15 11.81 -2.48
N SER A 45 11.76 11.39 -3.59
CA SER A 45 12.00 12.33 -4.69
C SER A 45 10.68 12.61 -5.42
N PRO A 46 10.48 13.83 -5.96
CA PRO A 46 9.30 14.15 -6.75
C PRO A 46 9.09 13.21 -7.93
N SER A 47 10.16 12.78 -8.60
CA SER A 47 10.09 11.82 -9.71
C SER A 47 9.56 10.45 -9.27
N VAL A 48 10.02 9.92 -8.13
CA VAL A 48 9.52 8.65 -7.58
C VAL A 48 8.03 8.77 -7.27
N LEU A 49 7.62 9.84 -6.57
CA LEU A 49 6.22 10.06 -6.22
C LEU A 49 5.34 10.16 -7.48
N HIS A 50 5.78 10.92 -8.47
CA HIS A 50 5.07 11.12 -9.72
C HIS A 50 4.82 9.79 -10.45
N PHE A 51 5.86 9.01 -10.75
CA PHE A 51 5.70 7.77 -11.51
C PHE A 51 4.97 6.66 -10.75
N VAL A 52 5.11 6.62 -9.41
CA VAL A 52 4.31 5.71 -8.57
C VAL A 52 2.83 6.13 -8.62
N THR A 53 2.54 7.42 -8.53
CA THR A 53 1.17 7.95 -8.62
C THR A 53 0.54 7.59 -9.96
N GLU A 54 1.22 7.87 -11.08
CA GLU A 54 0.73 7.52 -12.42
C GLU A 54 0.48 6.02 -12.58
N THR A 55 1.37 5.19 -12.02
CA THR A 55 1.23 3.74 -12.09
C THR A 55 -0.01 3.24 -11.35
N TYR A 56 -0.24 3.69 -10.11
CA TYR A 56 -1.43 3.29 -9.37
C TYR A 56 -2.71 3.92 -9.91
N GLU A 57 -2.64 5.14 -10.43
CA GLU A 57 -3.78 5.79 -11.08
C GLU A 57 -4.20 5.01 -12.33
N TRP A 58 -3.25 4.58 -13.15
CA TRP A 58 -3.49 3.69 -14.29
C TRP A 58 -4.11 2.35 -13.86
N ILE A 59 -3.59 1.72 -12.79
CA ILE A 59 -4.16 0.47 -12.24
C ILE A 59 -5.64 0.66 -11.86
N ILE A 60 -5.96 1.76 -11.18
CA ILE A 60 -7.32 2.05 -10.74
C ILE A 60 -8.23 2.35 -11.92
N LYS A 61 -7.82 3.25 -12.82
CA LYS A 61 -8.68 3.75 -13.91
C LYS A 61 -8.81 2.76 -15.05
N GLU A 62 -7.73 2.13 -15.48
CA GLU A 62 -7.70 1.27 -16.66
C GLU A 62 -8.04 -0.18 -16.34
N LEU A 63 -7.57 -0.70 -15.20
CA LEU A 63 -7.89 -2.09 -14.80
C LEU A 63 -9.13 -2.19 -13.91
N GLY A 64 -9.57 -1.09 -13.30
CA GLY A 64 -10.72 -1.06 -12.41
C GLY A 64 -10.46 -1.81 -11.09
N LEU A 65 -9.19 -1.96 -10.69
CA LEU A 65 -8.84 -2.61 -9.43
C LEU A 65 -9.00 -1.62 -8.28
N LYS A 66 -9.65 -2.07 -7.19
CA LYS A 66 -9.70 -1.32 -5.93
C LYS A 66 -8.40 -1.55 -5.18
N VAL A 67 -7.56 -0.52 -5.08
CA VAL A 67 -6.26 -0.62 -4.41
C VAL A 67 -6.40 -0.26 -2.95
N VAL A 68 -6.00 -1.17 -2.07
CA VAL A 68 -5.89 -0.95 -0.62
C VAL A 68 -4.42 -1.13 -0.25
N MET A 69 -3.85 -0.15 0.44
CA MET A 69 -2.43 -0.09 0.71
C MET A 69 -2.16 0.14 2.19
N LEU A 70 -1.47 -0.82 2.79
CA LEU A 70 -1.02 -0.75 4.16
C LEU A 70 0.20 0.17 4.27
N ALA A 71 0.35 0.89 5.38
CA ALA A 71 1.61 1.55 5.70
C ALA A 71 2.67 0.52 6.14
N GLY A 72 3.76 0.41 5.39
CA GLY A 72 4.97 -0.30 5.79
C GLY A 72 5.90 0.59 6.62
N ASN A 73 6.98 0.02 7.15
CA ASN A 73 7.93 0.75 7.98
C ASN A 73 8.77 1.74 7.17
N HIS A 74 9.00 1.48 5.88
CA HIS A 74 9.74 2.39 4.99
C HIS A 74 8.88 3.55 4.48
N ASP A 75 7.55 3.39 4.51
CA ASP A 75 6.65 4.48 4.10
C ASP A 75 6.52 5.59 5.16
N LEU A 76 6.91 5.32 6.41
CA LEU A 76 6.65 6.19 7.57
C LEU A 76 7.86 7.04 7.98
N GLU A 77 7.72 8.34 8.20
CA GLU A 77 8.77 9.14 8.86
C GLU A 77 9.00 8.68 10.31
N THR A 78 7.93 8.35 11.03
CA THR A 78 7.93 7.99 12.45
C THR A 78 7.99 6.47 12.69
N ASN A 79 8.43 6.04 13.88
CA ASN A 79 8.44 4.61 14.23
C ASN A 79 7.03 4.04 14.42
N ASP A 80 6.05 4.91 14.65
CA ASP A 80 4.65 4.57 14.76
C ASP A 80 3.93 4.77 13.43
N SER A 81 2.86 4.00 13.21
CA SER A 81 1.96 4.15 12.07
C SER A 81 1.09 5.41 12.20
N VAL A 82 1.65 6.56 11.82
CA VAL A 82 0.99 7.87 11.81
C VAL A 82 0.62 8.25 10.37
N TYR A 83 -0.67 8.45 10.10
CA TYR A 83 -1.17 8.66 8.74
C TYR A 83 -0.53 9.86 8.04
N SER A 84 -0.36 10.99 8.73
CA SER A 84 0.26 12.20 8.15
C SER A 84 1.76 12.05 7.89
N ALA A 85 2.40 11.07 8.52
CA ALA A 85 3.82 10.74 8.37
C ALA A 85 4.06 9.62 7.35
N ASN A 86 3.02 9.16 6.65
CA ASN A 86 3.07 8.07 5.67
C ASN A 86 3.14 8.63 4.25
N ALA A 87 4.22 8.37 3.52
CA ALA A 87 4.38 8.79 2.13
C ALA A 87 3.27 8.26 1.21
N ALA A 88 2.80 7.02 1.44
CA ALA A 88 1.70 6.42 0.69
C ALA A 88 0.36 7.16 0.86
N ALA A 89 0.19 7.96 1.92
CA ALA A 89 -1.01 8.77 2.13
C ALA A 89 -1.30 9.74 0.97
N SER A 90 -0.26 10.16 0.24
CA SER A 90 -0.38 11.02 -0.95
C SER A 90 -1.22 10.39 -2.07
N LEU A 91 -1.18 9.06 -2.20
CA LEU A 91 -1.90 8.29 -3.22
C LEU A 91 -3.41 8.20 -2.95
N ARG A 92 -3.88 8.67 -1.79
CA ARG A 92 -5.33 8.78 -1.53
C ARG A 92 -6.04 9.65 -2.57
N SER A 93 -5.36 10.66 -3.10
CA SER A 93 -5.92 11.61 -4.08
C SER A 93 -6.36 10.96 -5.38
N ILE A 94 -5.74 9.84 -5.77
CA ILE A 94 -6.07 9.06 -6.97
C ILE A 94 -7.00 7.86 -6.67
N GLY A 95 -7.46 7.72 -5.42
CA GLY A 95 -8.43 6.68 -5.03
C GLY A 95 -7.85 5.44 -4.35
N VAL A 96 -6.57 5.45 -3.95
CA VAL A 96 -6.02 4.36 -3.11
C VAL A 96 -6.61 4.47 -1.69
N GLU A 97 -7.09 3.34 -1.15
CA GLU A 97 -7.49 3.25 0.25
C GLU A 97 -6.25 2.99 1.13
N ILE A 98 -5.86 4.00 1.90
CA ILE A 98 -4.64 3.95 2.74
C ILE A 98 -4.98 3.48 4.15
N VAL A 99 -4.39 2.36 4.55
CA VAL A 99 -4.51 1.79 5.90
C VAL A 99 -3.28 2.15 6.72
N CYS A 100 -3.40 3.18 7.56
CA CYS A 100 -2.35 3.60 8.47
C CYS A 100 -2.94 4.04 9.81
N GLY A 101 -2.66 3.29 10.87
CA GLY A 101 -3.06 3.68 12.22
C GLY A 101 -2.90 2.58 13.27
N LYS A 102 -3.40 2.89 14.48
CA LYS A 102 -3.37 1.98 15.64
C LYS A 102 -4.47 0.92 15.62
N ARG A 103 -5.55 1.13 14.87
CA ARG A 103 -6.65 0.16 14.77
C ARG A 103 -6.48 -0.69 13.52
N PRO A 104 -6.65 -2.02 13.59
CA PRO A 104 -6.77 -2.84 12.41
C PRO A 104 -7.92 -2.36 11.51
N HIS A 105 -7.70 -2.43 10.21
CA HIS A 105 -8.73 -2.17 9.21
C HIS A 105 -9.20 -3.51 8.63
N SER A 106 -10.52 -3.69 8.50
CA SER A 106 -11.09 -4.97 8.08
C SER A 106 -11.93 -4.80 6.83
N ILE A 107 -11.67 -5.61 5.81
CA ILE A 107 -12.37 -5.56 4.53
C ILE A 107 -13.05 -6.90 4.31
N LYS A 108 -14.38 -6.88 4.14
CA LYS A 108 -15.14 -8.06 3.76
C LYS A 108 -15.05 -8.26 2.25
N MET A 109 -14.52 -9.41 1.84
CA MET A 109 -14.35 -9.83 0.45
C MET A 109 -15.09 -11.15 0.21
N GLY A 110 -16.39 -11.05 -0.07
CA GLY A 110 -17.27 -12.23 -0.16
C GLY A 110 -17.40 -12.89 1.22
N ASP A 111 -17.01 -14.15 1.30
CA ASP A 111 -17.08 -14.96 2.52
C ASP A 111 -15.81 -14.86 3.39
N VAL A 112 -14.80 -14.14 2.91
CA VAL A 112 -13.54 -13.92 3.64
C VAL A 112 -13.50 -12.49 4.17
N THR A 113 -13.02 -12.33 5.39
CA THR A 113 -12.63 -11.02 5.94
C THR A 113 -11.12 -10.93 5.95
N VAL A 114 -10.57 -9.88 5.34
CA VAL A 114 -9.14 -9.58 5.39
C VAL A 114 -8.91 -8.50 6.44
N HIS A 115 -8.03 -8.77 7.40
CA HIS A 115 -7.61 -7.81 8.40
C HIS A 115 -6.23 -7.26 8.03
N LEU A 116 -6.14 -5.93 7.92
CA LEU A 116 -4.92 -5.19 7.67
C LEU A 116 -4.48 -4.50 8.97
N ILE A 117 -3.29 -4.82 9.45
CA ILE A 117 -2.71 -4.24 10.67
C ILE A 117 -1.48 -3.44 10.25
N SER A 118 -1.52 -2.11 10.43
CA SER A 118 -0.37 -1.27 10.08
C SER A 118 0.87 -1.64 10.88
N TRP A 119 2.04 -1.26 10.36
CA TRP A 119 3.32 -1.52 11.01
C TRP A 119 3.32 -1.21 12.53
N ARG A 120 4.00 -2.08 13.28
CA ARG A 120 4.28 -1.93 14.71
C ARG A 120 5.79 -2.03 14.91
N ASN A 121 6.37 -1.05 15.59
CA ASN A 121 7.78 -1.09 15.96
C ASN A 121 8.07 -2.15 17.03
N ASN A 122 7.06 -2.54 17.80
CA ASN A 122 7.14 -3.54 18.85
C ASN A 122 6.36 -4.81 18.46
N HIS A 123 7.05 -5.96 18.46
CA HIS A 123 6.44 -7.25 18.17
C HIS A 123 5.29 -7.61 19.12
N ALA A 124 5.40 -7.26 20.41
CA ALA A 124 4.35 -7.55 21.39
C ALA A 124 3.04 -6.83 21.08
N GLU A 125 3.11 -5.61 20.54
CA GLU A 125 1.93 -4.84 20.12
C GLU A 125 1.24 -5.49 18.92
N LEU A 126 2.01 -5.95 17.92
CA LEU A 126 1.46 -6.68 16.79
C LEU A 126 0.74 -7.98 17.24
N ILE A 127 1.37 -8.74 18.14
CA ILE A 127 0.76 -9.95 18.70
C ILE A 127 -0.51 -9.61 19.51
N SER A 128 -0.52 -8.49 20.23
CA SER A 128 -1.70 -8.01 20.94
C SER A 128 -2.86 -7.71 19.98
N ASP A 129 -2.60 -6.99 18.89
CA ASP A 129 -3.61 -6.68 17.86
C ASP A 129 -4.16 -7.95 17.20
N LEU A 130 -3.28 -8.94 16.91
CA LEU A 130 -3.70 -10.22 16.34
C LEU A 130 -4.58 -11.04 17.29
N LYS A 131 -4.28 -11.03 18.60
CA LYS A 131 -5.11 -11.72 19.61
C LYS A 131 -6.49 -11.10 19.74
N THR A 132 -6.51 -9.77 19.76
CA THR A 132 -7.69 -8.88 19.80
C THR A 132 -8.61 -9.17 18.60
N LEU A 133 -8.06 -9.19 17.38
CA LEU A 133 -8.81 -9.61 16.18
C LEU A 133 -9.36 -11.04 16.27
N ARG A 134 -8.56 -11.98 16.78
CA ARG A 134 -8.98 -13.38 16.92
C ARG A 134 -10.11 -13.55 17.94
N SER A 135 -10.15 -12.76 19.02
CA SER A 135 -11.26 -12.76 19.98
C SER A 135 -12.54 -12.13 19.44
N GLY A 136 -12.50 -11.55 18.24
CA GLY A 136 -13.61 -10.83 17.64
C GLY A 136 -13.74 -9.39 18.11
N LEU A 137 -12.85 -8.95 19.01
CA LEU A 137 -12.70 -7.59 19.52
C LEU A 137 -11.32 -7.35 20.07
#